data_AF-A0A962XAD1-F1
#
_entry.id   AF-A0A962XAD1-F1
#
_cell.length_a   1.000
_cell.length_b   1.000
_cell.length_c   1.000
_cell.angle_alpha   90.00
_cell.angle_beta   90.00
_cell.angle_gamma   90.00
#
_symmetry.space_group_name_H-M   'P 1'
#
loop_
_entity.id
_entity.type
_entity.pdbx_description
1 polymer ?
#
loop_
_entity_poly.entity_id
_entity_poly.type
_entity_poly.pdbx_seq_one_letter_code
_entity_poly.pdbx_strand_id
1 'polypeptide(L)'
;LEEFRELVGKAREHGIDIALDIALQCAPDHPYVKAHPDWFRWRPDGTVQYAENPPKKYQDIYPFNFETADWQALWEEIKSIFEFWIEQGVRIFRVDNPHTKPFAMWEWLINDIKKTTPNAIFLAEAFTRPKVMHRLAKLGYTQSYTYYAWRNTKWELSEYANEVCQGPGREYFRPNFWPNTPDILHESLQFGGKPMFMTRLAMAATLTANYGIYGPAFEMMEHVAVKHGSEEYLDSEKYQLRQRGFQDLDGPDSLREFIALMNRIRKHNPALQSDWNLRLHHVDNDQIICYSKSAVDHSNIILVLVNLDPNYTQAGWTGLNLEELGVDPFQPFQVHDLLTGAHYIWNGPRNYVELNPHRMPVHIFRVLSGLHTERDFPTFQG
;
A
#
# COMPACT_ATOMS: atom_id res chain seq x y z
N LEU A 1 7.64 -23.94 15.85
CA LEU A 1 6.24 -23.49 16.12
C LEU A 1 6.15 -22.68 17.41
N GLU A 2 6.75 -23.13 18.51
CA GLU A 2 6.75 -22.37 19.78
C GLU A 2 7.35 -20.96 19.63
N GLU A 3 8.54 -20.84 19.03
CA GLU A 3 9.17 -19.54 18.74
C GLU A 3 8.30 -18.61 17.87
N PHE A 4 7.53 -19.18 16.94
CA PHE A 4 6.57 -18.41 16.13
C PHE A 4 5.42 -17.87 16.98
N ARG A 5 4.90 -18.67 17.92
CA ARG A 5 3.86 -18.21 18.85
C ARG A 5 4.38 -17.11 19.77
N GLU A 6 5.65 -17.21 20.18
CA GLU A 6 6.31 -16.14 20.93
C GLU A 6 6.41 -14.86 20.10
N LEU A 7 6.82 -14.94 18.83
CA LEU A 7 6.84 -13.80 17.90
C LEU A 7 5.46 -13.15 17.77
N VAL A 8 4.40 -13.95 17.55
CA VAL A 8 3.03 -13.45 17.47
C VAL A 8 2.60 -12.79 18.78
N GLY A 9 2.96 -13.37 19.92
CA GLY A 9 2.72 -12.81 21.25
C GLY A 9 3.40 -11.44 21.42
N LYS A 10 4.68 -11.35 21.07
CA LYS A 10 5.46 -10.10 21.15
C LYS A 10 4.98 -9.04 20.20
N ALA A 11 4.64 -9.38 18.96
CA ALA A 11 4.05 -8.44 18.02
C ALA A 11 2.76 -7.81 18.59
N ARG A 12 1.90 -8.64 19.20
CA ARG A 12 0.65 -8.17 19.83
C ARG A 12 0.89 -7.23 21.00
N GLU A 13 1.89 -7.48 21.85
CA GLU A 13 2.29 -6.55 22.93
C GLU A 13 2.62 -5.14 22.38
N HIS A 14 3.12 -5.06 21.15
CA HIS A 14 3.41 -3.81 20.45
C HIS A 14 2.27 -3.28 19.57
N GLY A 15 1.09 -3.91 19.59
CA GLY A 15 -0.04 -3.54 18.74
C GLY A 15 0.19 -3.83 17.25
N ILE A 16 1.03 -4.82 16.93
CA ILE A 16 1.36 -5.28 15.58
C ILE A 16 0.67 -6.63 15.35
N ASP A 17 -0.09 -6.73 14.27
CA ASP A 17 -0.60 -8.01 13.77
C ASP A 17 0.38 -8.60 12.75
N ILE A 18 0.63 -9.91 12.87
CA ILE A 18 1.43 -10.65 11.88
C ILE A 18 0.55 -11.01 10.69
N ALA A 19 1.00 -10.62 9.49
CA ALA A 19 0.47 -11.10 8.23
C ALA A 19 1.39 -12.16 7.64
N LEU A 20 0.85 -13.31 7.23
CA LEU A 20 1.62 -14.35 6.57
C LEU A 20 1.41 -14.32 5.05
N ASP A 21 2.48 -14.60 4.33
CA ASP A 21 2.43 -14.89 2.90
C ASP A 21 1.84 -16.29 2.68
N ILE A 22 0.86 -16.40 1.79
CA ILE A 22 0.31 -17.67 1.34
C ILE A 22 0.55 -17.81 -0.16
N ALA A 23 1.58 -18.58 -0.49
CA ALA A 23 1.91 -18.97 -1.85
C ALA A 23 1.48 -20.41 -2.11
N LEU A 24 0.40 -20.60 -2.87
CA LEU A 24 -0.12 -21.92 -3.23
C LEU A 24 0.69 -22.54 -4.38
N GLN A 25 1.87 -23.04 -4.03
CA GLN A 25 2.82 -23.68 -4.91
C GLN A 25 3.83 -24.52 -4.10
N CYS A 26 4.56 -25.43 -4.74
CA CYS A 26 5.47 -26.34 -4.05
C CYS A 26 6.86 -26.36 -4.70
N ALA A 27 7.91 -26.45 -3.89
CA ALA A 27 9.22 -26.87 -4.40
C ALA A 27 9.20 -28.35 -4.83
N PRO A 28 10.09 -28.81 -5.72
CA PRO A 28 10.12 -30.20 -6.20
C PRO A 28 10.25 -31.26 -5.11
N ASP A 29 10.85 -30.92 -3.97
CA ASP A 29 11.06 -31.78 -2.81
C ASP A 29 9.94 -31.66 -1.75
N HIS A 30 8.90 -30.86 -2.01
CA HIS A 30 7.76 -30.73 -1.10
C HIS A 30 7.04 -32.09 -0.92
N PRO A 31 6.63 -32.46 0.32
CA PRO A 31 5.99 -33.75 0.59
C PRO A 31 4.78 -34.08 -0.30
N TYR A 32 3.95 -33.08 -0.64
CA TYR A 32 2.82 -33.27 -1.55
C TYR A 32 3.21 -33.78 -2.94
N VAL A 33 4.40 -33.44 -3.46
CA VAL A 33 4.82 -33.91 -4.80
C VAL A 33 4.90 -35.43 -4.84
N LYS A 34 5.32 -36.06 -3.73
CA LYS A 34 5.37 -37.51 -3.58
C LYS A 34 4.06 -38.11 -3.08
N ALA A 35 3.41 -37.47 -2.12
CA ALA A 35 2.21 -38.00 -1.46
C ALA A 35 0.93 -37.86 -2.32
N HIS A 36 0.86 -36.80 -3.12
CA HIS A 36 -0.29 -36.44 -3.96
C HIS A 36 0.17 -36.06 -5.38
N PRO A 37 0.74 -37.00 -6.15
CA PRO A 37 1.26 -36.70 -7.49
C PRO A 37 0.18 -36.13 -8.41
N ASP A 38 -1.07 -36.54 -8.28
CA ASP A 38 -2.20 -36.07 -9.11
C ASP A 38 -2.55 -34.59 -8.87
N TRP A 39 -2.06 -33.97 -7.79
CA TRP A 39 -2.19 -32.53 -7.56
C TRP A 39 -1.23 -31.70 -8.42
N PHE A 40 -0.41 -32.32 -9.29
CA PHE A 40 0.51 -31.66 -10.21
C PHE A 40 0.30 -32.16 -11.65
N ARG A 41 0.64 -31.34 -12.65
CA ARG A 41 0.61 -31.75 -14.06
C ARG A 41 1.94 -32.31 -14.51
N TRP A 42 2.00 -33.63 -14.62
CA TRP A 42 3.15 -34.36 -15.14
C TRP A 42 3.15 -34.38 -16.66
N ARG A 43 4.31 -34.09 -17.25
CA ARG A 43 4.58 -34.27 -18.67
C ARG A 43 4.85 -35.75 -18.98
N PRO A 44 4.74 -36.17 -20.25
CA PRO A 44 5.01 -37.56 -20.64
C PRO A 44 6.41 -38.06 -20.30
N ASP A 45 7.38 -37.16 -20.14
CA ASP A 45 8.77 -37.46 -19.75
C ASP A 45 8.97 -37.61 -18.23
N GLY A 46 7.89 -37.50 -17.44
CA GLY A 46 7.93 -37.61 -15.98
C GLY A 46 8.36 -36.32 -15.27
N THR A 47 8.48 -35.19 -15.98
CA THR A 47 8.78 -33.87 -15.37
C THR A 47 7.50 -33.08 -15.09
N VAL A 48 7.53 -32.15 -14.14
CA VAL A 48 6.44 -31.16 -13.94
C VAL A 48 6.86 -29.84 -14.59
N GLN A 49 5.94 -29.20 -15.31
CA GLN A 49 6.20 -27.86 -15.82
C GLN A 49 6.31 -26.87 -14.65
N TYR A 50 7.45 -26.18 -14.58
CA TYR A 50 7.66 -25.14 -13.59
C TYR A 50 6.68 -23.97 -13.75
N ALA A 51 6.43 -23.23 -12.67
CA ALA A 51 5.51 -22.10 -12.69
C ALA A 51 6.05 -20.94 -13.55
N GLU A 52 5.16 -20.27 -14.27
CA GLU A 52 5.49 -19.09 -15.08
C GLU A 52 4.46 -17.98 -14.84
N ASN A 53 4.94 -16.74 -14.75
CA ASN A 53 4.12 -15.53 -14.84
C ASN A 53 4.77 -14.61 -15.89
N PRO A 54 4.51 -14.85 -17.19
CA PRO A 54 5.30 -14.25 -18.27
C PRO A 54 5.48 -12.72 -18.11
N PRO A 55 6.73 -12.21 -18.24
CA PRO A 55 7.93 -12.91 -18.71
C PRO A 55 8.72 -13.69 -17.63
N LYS A 56 8.29 -13.68 -16.35
CA LYS A 56 8.99 -14.36 -15.25
C LYS A 56 8.80 -15.87 -15.30
N LYS A 57 9.87 -16.61 -14.97
CA LYS A 57 9.92 -18.07 -14.89
C LYS A 57 10.45 -18.49 -13.52
N TYR A 58 9.76 -19.42 -12.88
CA TYR A 58 10.06 -19.89 -11.52
C TYR A 58 10.42 -21.37 -11.56
N GLN A 59 11.66 -21.66 -11.96
CA GLN A 59 12.14 -23.02 -12.25
C GLN A 59 12.20 -23.93 -11.01
N ASP A 60 12.21 -23.31 -9.84
CA ASP A 60 12.26 -23.91 -8.51
C ASP A 60 10.89 -24.27 -7.94
N ILE A 61 9.80 -24.04 -8.69
CA ILE A 61 8.43 -24.13 -8.17
C ILE A 61 7.51 -24.90 -9.14
N TYR A 62 6.68 -25.79 -8.58
CA TYR A 62 5.60 -26.51 -9.24
C TYR A 62 4.22 -25.93 -8.88
N PRO A 63 3.38 -25.63 -9.89
CA PRO A 63 2.00 -25.18 -9.66
C PRO A 63 1.06 -26.35 -9.39
N PHE A 64 0.07 -26.14 -8.53
CA PHE A 64 -1.00 -27.11 -8.31
C PHE A 64 -1.90 -27.24 -9.55
N ASN A 65 -2.33 -28.48 -9.82
CA ASN A 65 -3.34 -28.84 -10.80
C ASN A 65 -4.72 -28.84 -10.15
N PHE A 66 -5.38 -27.69 -10.13
CA PHE A 66 -6.73 -27.56 -9.55
C PHE A 66 -7.83 -28.28 -10.34
N GLU A 67 -7.53 -28.79 -11.53
CA GLU A 67 -8.45 -29.58 -12.37
C GLU A 67 -8.24 -31.10 -12.20
N THR A 68 -7.49 -31.50 -11.17
CA THR A 68 -7.31 -32.91 -10.84
C THR A 68 -8.64 -33.58 -10.43
N ALA A 69 -8.73 -34.91 -10.59
CA ALA A 69 -9.90 -35.67 -10.15
C ALA A 69 -10.11 -35.56 -8.62
N ASP A 70 -9.03 -35.30 -7.87
CA ASP A 70 -9.00 -35.15 -6.42
C ASP A 70 -9.09 -33.67 -5.96
N TRP A 71 -9.73 -32.81 -6.77
CA TRP A 71 -9.75 -31.36 -6.51
C TRP A 71 -10.39 -30.99 -5.17
N GLN A 72 -11.38 -31.77 -4.69
CA GLN A 72 -12.01 -31.52 -3.39
C GLN A 72 -11.01 -31.67 -2.24
N ALA A 73 -10.21 -32.75 -2.24
CA ALA A 73 -9.22 -32.96 -1.20
C ALA A 73 -8.12 -31.89 -1.26
N LEU A 74 -7.70 -31.48 -2.45
CA LEU A 74 -6.78 -30.36 -2.62
C LEU A 74 -7.34 -29.05 -2.04
N TRP A 75 -8.61 -28.73 -2.28
CA TRP A 75 -9.22 -27.49 -1.76
C TRP A 75 -9.38 -27.53 -0.24
N GLU A 76 -9.82 -28.66 0.32
CA GLU A 76 -9.91 -28.84 1.77
C GLU A 76 -8.52 -28.79 2.44
N GLU A 77 -7.49 -29.37 1.81
CA GLU A 77 -6.13 -29.27 2.34
C GLU A 77 -5.60 -27.83 2.28
N ILE A 78 -5.85 -27.10 1.19
CA ILE A 78 -5.48 -25.68 1.13
C ILE A 78 -6.18 -24.89 2.23
N LYS A 79 -7.47 -25.14 2.48
CA LYS A 79 -8.21 -24.51 3.57
C LYS A 79 -7.62 -24.87 4.95
N SER A 80 -7.21 -26.13 5.16
CA SER A 80 -6.60 -26.61 6.41
C SER A 80 -5.35 -25.79 6.78
N ILE A 81 -4.56 -25.35 5.79
CA ILE A 81 -3.40 -24.46 5.99
C ILE A 81 -3.81 -23.12 6.60
N PHE A 82 -4.90 -22.50 6.11
CA PHE A 82 -5.39 -21.24 6.68
C PHE A 82 -5.91 -21.45 8.11
N GLU A 83 -6.70 -22.49 8.33
CA GLU A 83 -7.23 -22.82 9.67
C GLU A 83 -6.09 -23.06 10.67
N PHE A 84 -5.06 -23.80 10.26
CA PHE A 84 -3.87 -24.04 11.08
C PHE A 84 -3.22 -22.72 11.54
N TRP A 85 -2.98 -21.77 10.63
CA TRP A 85 -2.35 -20.49 10.99
C TRP A 85 -3.28 -19.58 11.80
N ILE A 86 -4.60 -19.68 11.59
CA ILE A 86 -5.59 -19.03 12.45
C ILE A 86 -5.49 -19.54 13.88
N GLU A 87 -5.34 -20.84 14.09
CA GLU A 87 -5.12 -21.41 15.43
C GLU A 87 -3.83 -20.89 16.08
N GLN A 88 -2.81 -20.52 15.28
CA GLN A 88 -1.57 -19.93 15.77
C GLN A 88 -1.65 -18.42 16.02
N GLY A 89 -2.82 -17.80 15.83
CA GLY A 89 -3.06 -16.38 16.10
C GLY A 89 -2.89 -15.45 14.90
N VAL A 90 -2.64 -15.97 13.70
CA VAL A 90 -2.57 -15.17 12.46
C VAL A 90 -3.98 -14.86 11.96
N ARG A 91 -4.24 -13.62 11.54
CA ARG A 91 -5.55 -13.20 11.00
C ARG A 91 -5.44 -12.49 9.66
N ILE A 92 -4.22 -12.22 9.18
CA ILE A 92 -3.98 -11.48 7.95
C ILE A 92 -3.17 -12.36 7.02
N PHE A 93 -3.63 -12.51 5.79
CA PHE A 93 -3.01 -13.34 4.77
C PHE A 93 -2.74 -12.49 3.52
N ARG A 94 -1.47 -12.30 3.17
CA ARG A 94 -1.06 -11.78 1.87
C ARG A 94 -0.99 -12.97 0.91
N VAL A 95 -1.94 -13.05 -0.01
CA VAL A 95 -2.06 -14.21 -0.91
C VAL A 95 -1.33 -13.90 -2.20
N ASP A 96 -0.37 -14.74 -2.55
CA ASP A 96 0.50 -14.61 -3.71
C ASP A 96 -0.23 -14.97 -5.01
N ASN A 97 -0.18 -14.06 -5.98
CA ASN A 97 -0.68 -14.25 -7.34
C ASN A 97 -2.04 -15.00 -7.42
N PRO A 98 -3.09 -14.59 -6.68
CA PRO A 98 -4.32 -15.38 -6.58
C PRO A 98 -5.08 -15.48 -7.90
N HIS A 99 -4.78 -14.58 -8.84
CA HIS A 99 -5.30 -14.58 -10.21
C HIS A 99 -4.83 -15.77 -11.07
N THR A 100 -3.84 -16.52 -10.60
CA THR A 100 -3.34 -17.76 -11.26
C THR A 100 -4.05 -19.02 -10.74
N LYS A 101 -4.94 -18.89 -9.73
CA LYS A 101 -5.68 -19.98 -9.10
C LYS A 101 -7.18 -19.85 -9.40
N PRO A 102 -7.99 -20.91 -9.26
CA PRO A 102 -9.41 -20.86 -9.57
C PRO A 102 -10.19 -19.87 -8.70
N PHE A 103 -10.99 -19.01 -9.33
CA PHE A 103 -11.82 -18.04 -8.60
C PHE A 103 -12.87 -18.69 -7.69
N ALA A 104 -13.46 -19.80 -8.13
CA ALA A 104 -14.46 -20.53 -7.34
C ALA A 104 -13.88 -21.07 -6.02
N MET A 105 -12.61 -21.50 -6.05
CA MET A 105 -11.90 -21.93 -4.85
C MET A 105 -11.76 -20.79 -3.86
N TRP A 106 -11.31 -19.61 -4.33
CA TRP A 106 -11.15 -18.46 -3.44
C TRP A 106 -12.46 -18.00 -2.84
N GLU A 107 -13.52 -17.93 -3.64
CA GLU A 107 -14.86 -17.57 -3.16
C GLU A 107 -15.34 -18.54 -2.09
N TRP A 108 -15.20 -19.85 -2.31
CA TRP A 108 -15.55 -20.87 -1.33
C TRP A 108 -14.71 -20.74 -0.06
N LEU A 109 -13.38 -20.74 -0.19
CA LEU A 109 -12.44 -20.74 0.93
C LEU A 109 -12.60 -19.50 1.81
N ILE A 110 -12.64 -18.31 1.20
CA ILE A 110 -12.75 -17.06 1.95
C ILE A 110 -14.09 -16.99 2.68
N ASN A 111 -15.18 -17.37 2.01
CA ASN A 111 -16.50 -17.39 2.65
C ASN A 111 -16.55 -18.38 3.80
N ASP A 112 -15.91 -19.55 3.67
CA ASP A 112 -15.92 -20.56 4.72
C ASP A 112 -15.08 -20.14 5.92
N ILE A 113 -13.84 -19.68 5.72
CA ILE A 113 -12.98 -19.14 6.78
C ILE A 113 -13.66 -17.99 7.52
N LYS A 114 -14.35 -17.09 6.81
CA LYS A 114 -15.02 -15.93 7.43
C LYS A 114 -16.25 -16.30 8.25
N LYS A 115 -16.81 -17.51 8.13
CA LYS A 115 -17.90 -17.97 9.03
C LYS A 115 -17.40 -18.11 10.47
N THR A 116 -16.17 -18.61 10.65
CA THR A 116 -15.58 -18.84 11.98
C THR A 116 -14.65 -17.70 12.40
N THR A 117 -14.03 -17.01 11.43
CA THR A 117 -13.10 -15.90 11.66
C THR A 117 -13.49 -14.67 10.83
N PRO A 118 -14.56 -13.94 11.19
CA PRO A 118 -15.09 -12.84 10.38
C PRO A 118 -14.12 -11.67 10.18
N ASN A 119 -13.18 -11.49 11.11
CA ASN A 119 -12.16 -10.45 11.05
C ASN A 119 -10.90 -10.85 10.28
N ALA A 120 -10.87 -12.03 9.64
CA ALA A 120 -9.74 -12.43 8.80
C ALA A 120 -9.62 -11.50 7.58
N ILE A 121 -8.40 -11.00 7.34
CA ILE A 121 -8.06 -10.11 6.23
C ILE A 121 -7.30 -10.90 5.17
N PHE A 122 -7.78 -10.82 3.94
CA PHE A 122 -7.11 -11.38 2.77
C PHE A 122 -6.68 -10.24 1.85
N LEU A 123 -5.38 -10.11 1.63
CA LEU A 123 -4.79 -9.16 0.69
C LEU A 123 -4.42 -9.89 -0.61
N ALA A 124 -5.06 -9.52 -1.72
CA ALA A 124 -4.77 -10.09 -3.03
C ALA A 124 -3.55 -9.40 -3.67
N GLU A 125 -2.44 -10.11 -3.82
CA GLU A 125 -1.33 -9.65 -4.65
C GLU A 125 -1.57 -10.02 -6.12
N ALA A 126 -2.34 -9.19 -6.82
CA ALA A 126 -2.78 -9.49 -8.18
C ALA A 126 -2.45 -8.34 -9.15
N PHE A 127 -1.22 -8.34 -9.67
CA PHE A 127 -0.82 -7.45 -10.76
C PHE A 127 -1.24 -8.03 -12.12
N THR A 128 -2.54 -7.96 -12.41
CA THR A 128 -3.15 -8.50 -13.64
C THR A 128 -4.16 -7.50 -14.20
N ARG A 129 -4.92 -7.83 -15.25
CA ARG A 129 -5.90 -6.89 -15.85
C ARG A 129 -6.99 -6.44 -14.85
N PRO A 130 -7.53 -5.21 -14.96
CA PRO A 130 -8.45 -4.65 -13.96
C PRO A 130 -9.69 -5.51 -13.67
N LYS A 131 -10.30 -6.10 -14.71
CA LYS A 131 -11.49 -6.96 -14.56
C LYS A 131 -11.23 -8.16 -13.63
N VAL A 132 -10.01 -8.72 -13.67
CA VAL A 132 -9.64 -9.85 -12.80
C VAL A 132 -9.41 -9.36 -11.37
N MET A 133 -8.70 -8.24 -11.19
CA MET A 133 -8.48 -7.64 -9.87
C MET A 133 -9.80 -7.32 -9.17
N HIS A 134 -10.74 -6.67 -9.86
CA HIS A 134 -12.06 -6.38 -9.31
C HIS A 134 -12.90 -7.63 -9.07
N ARG A 135 -12.74 -8.68 -9.88
CA ARG A 135 -13.42 -9.95 -9.63
C ARG A 135 -12.92 -10.57 -8.31
N LEU A 136 -11.61 -10.63 -8.08
CA LEU A 136 -11.05 -11.14 -6.82
C LEU A 136 -11.59 -10.38 -5.60
N ALA A 137 -11.64 -9.04 -5.67
CA ALA A 137 -12.23 -8.23 -4.60
C ALA A 137 -13.70 -8.57 -4.35
N LYS A 138 -14.51 -8.73 -5.40
CA LYS A 138 -15.93 -9.14 -5.29
C LYS A 138 -16.13 -10.52 -4.67
N LEU A 139 -15.19 -11.44 -4.85
CA LEU A 139 -15.27 -12.80 -4.31
C LEU A 139 -14.92 -12.88 -2.81
N GLY A 140 -14.47 -11.78 -2.19
CA GLY A 140 -14.30 -11.70 -0.73
C GLY A 140 -12.91 -11.26 -0.27
N TYR A 141 -11.95 -11.05 -1.19
CA TYR A 141 -10.67 -10.45 -0.83
C TYR A 141 -10.89 -9.08 -0.17
N THR A 142 -10.26 -8.90 0.98
CA THR A 142 -10.53 -7.74 1.85
C THR A 142 -9.80 -6.50 1.34
N GLN A 143 -8.58 -6.70 0.83
CA GLN A 143 -7.71 -5.68 0.25
C GLN A 143 -7.11 -6.18 -1.06
N SER A 144 -6.66 -5.23 -1.89
CA SER A 144 -6.02 -5.51 -3.17
C SER A 144 -4.75 -4.70 -3.33
N TYR A 145 -3.68 -5.33 -3.81
CA TYR A 145 -2.59 -4.59 -4.45
C TYR A 145 -3.12 -3.82 -5.67
N THR A 146 -2.34 -2.83 -6.11
CA THR A 146 -2.79 -1.83 -7.08
C THR A 146 -1.67 -1.48 -8.06
N TYR A 147 -1.98 -0.72 -9.11
CA TYR A 147 -0.97 -0.24 -10.05
C TYR A 147 -0.19 0.98 -9.56
N TYR A 148 -0.27 1.31 -8.27
CA TYR A 148 0.28 2.53 -7.70
C TYR A 148 1.73 2.78 -8.12
N ALA A 149 2.61 1.76 -8.03
CA ALA A 149 4.02 1.86 -8.40
C ALA A 149 4.26 2.37 -9.84
N TRP A 150 3.35 2.07 -10.77
CA TRP A 150 3.42 2.46 -12.19
C TRP A 150 2.51 3.64 -12.54
N ARG A 151 2.09 4.45 -11.56
CA ARG A 151 1.39 5.73 -11.76
C ARG A 151 2.24 6.81 -11.14
N ASN A 152 2.85 7.67 -11.96
CA ASN A 152 3.90 8.58 -11.50
C ASN A 152 3.64 10.04 -11.90
N THR A 153 2.99 10.27 -13.04
CA THR A 153 2.59 11.62 -13.45
C THR A 153 1.32 12.07 -12.74
N LYS A 154 1.08 13.39 -12.69
CA LYS A 154 -0.13 13.98 -12.10
C LYS A 154 -1.40 13.39 -12.72
N TRP A 155 -1.44 13.25 -14.05
CA TRP A 155 -2.59 12.70 -14.76
C TRP A 155 -2.82 11.23 -14.40
N GLU A 156 -1.79 10.38 -14.47
CA GLU A 156 -1.88 8.96 -14.12
C GLU A 156 -2.35 8.74 -12.68
N LEU A 157 -1.79 9.49 -11.73
CA LEU A 157 -2.15 9.44 -10.32
C LEU A 157 -3.59 9.92 -10.09
N SER A 158 -3.98 11.00 -10.75
CA SER A 158 -5.33 11.57 -10.63
C SER A 158 -6.40 10.63 -11.18
N GLU A 159 -6.17 10.06 -12.37
CA GLU A 159 -7.09 9.10 -12.97
C GLU A 159 -7.21 7.86 -12.08
N TYR A 160 -6.08 7.29 -11.67
CA TYR A 160 -6.08 6.03 -10.94
C TYR A 160 -6.63 6.18 -9.52
N ALA A 161 -6.32 7.27 -8.82
CA ALA A 161 -6.89 7.55 -7.51
C ALA A 161 -8.41 7.75 -7.58
N ASN A 162 -8.90 8.43 -8.64
CA ASN A 162 -10.34 8.52 -8.87
C ASN A 162 -10.96 7.15 -9.17
N GLU A 163 -10.34 6.32 -10.00
CA GLU A 163 -10.84 4.96 -10.31
C GLU A 163 -11.04 4.13 -9.05
N VAL A 164 -10.01 4.05 -8.19
CA VAL A 164 -10.02 3.14 -7.04
C VAL A 164 -10.75 3.69 -5.82
N CYS A 165 -10.82 5.01 -5.64
CA CYS A 165 -11.47 5.64 -4.47
C CYS A 165 -12.89 6.17 -4.76
N GLN A 166 -13.16 6.62 -5.99
CA GLN A 166 -14.43 7.26 -6.37
C GLN A 166 -15.21 6.48 -7.44
N GLY A 167 -14.55 5.58 -8.18
CA GLY A 167 -15.17 4.79 -9.22
C GLY A 167 -16.13 3.71 -8.69
N PRO A 168 -16.73 2.92 -9.61
CA PRO A 168 -17.68 1.85 -9.25
C PRO A 168 -17.09 0.79 -8.31
N GLY A 169 -15.76 0.69 -8.26
CA GLY A 169 -15.03 -0.24 -7.40
C GLY A 169 -15.07 0.08 -5.91
N ARG A 170 -15.37 1.32 -5.53
CA ARG A 170 -15.16 1.83 -4.15
C ARG A 170 -15.85 1.04 -3.03
N GLU A 171 -16.96 0.35 -3.35
CA GLU A 171 -17.76 -0.39 -2.38
C GLU A 171 -17.19 -1.77 -2.03
N TYR A 172 -16.36 -2.34 -2.92
CA TYR A 172 -15.86 -3.71 -2.79
C TYR A 172 -14.35 -3.83 -2.95
N PHE A 173 -13.69 -2.87 -3.59
CA PHE A 173 -12.25 -2.86 -3.85
C PHE A 173 -11.56 -1.91 -2.86
N ARG A 174 -10.83 -2.45 -1.88
CA ARG A 174 -10.04 -1.64 -0.94
C ARG A 174 -8.58 -1.63 -1.38
N PRO A 175 -8.06 -0.50 -1.91
CA PRO A 175 -6.69 -0.43 -2.39
C PRO A 175 -5.70 -0.48 -1.23
N ASN A 176 -4.58 -1.18 -1.45
CA ASN A 176 -3.39 -1.11 -0.61
C ASN A 176 -2.22 -0.61 -1.47
N PHE A 177 -1.78 0.62 -1.22
CA PHE A 177 -0.73 1.26 -2.03
C PHE A 177 0.66 0.91 -1.50
N TRP A 178 1.43 0.21 -2.32
CA TRP A 178 2.82 -0.16 -2.05
C TRP A 178 3.74 0.57 -3.04
N PRO A 179 4.61 1.50 -2.59
CA PRO A 179 5.55 2.18 -3.47
C PRO A 179 6.68 1.25 -3.93
N ASN A 180 7.00 0.21 -3.13
CA ASN A 180 7.94 -0.83 -3.47
C ASN A 180 7.46 -2.20 -2.96
N THR A 181 8.00 -3.26 -3.53
CA THR A 181 7.89 -4.65 -3.04
C THR A 181 9.21 -5.37 -3.30
N PRO A 182 9.47 -6.58 -2.79
CA PRO A 182 10.68 -7.34 -3.14
C PRO A 182 10.89 -7.56 -4.65
N ASP A 183 9.81 -7.45 -5.45
CA ASP A 183 9.79 -7.63 -6.90
C ASP A 183 9.68 -6.33 -7.69
N ILE A 184 9.45 -5.19 -7.02
CA ILE A 184 9.12 -3.91 -7.67
C ILE A 184 9.93 -2.78 -7.03
N LEU A 185 11.01 -2.41 -7.72
CA LEU A 185 11.76 -1.18 -7.57
C LEU A 185 11.55 -0.34 -8.84
N HIS A 186 10.50 0.48 -8.85
CA HIS A 186 10.16 1.26 -10.04
C HIS A 186 11.27 2.29 -10.38
N GLU A 187 11.42 2.60 -11.67
CA GLU A 187 12.41 3.53 -12.21
C GLU A 187 12.44 4.89 -11.50
N SER A 188 11.28 5.39 -11.08
CA SER A 188 11.18 6.63 -10.31
C SER A 188 11.98 6.59 -9.01
N LEU A 189 11.96 5.47 -8.28
CA LEU A 189 12.75 5.30 -7.05
C LEU A 189 14.23 5.10 -7.36
N GLN A 190 14.56 4.47 -8.49
CA GLN A 190 15.95 4.28 -8.92
C GLN A 190 16.67 5.59 -9.19
N PHE A 191 15.98 6.57 -9.80
CA PHE A 191 16.61 7.80 -10.27
C PHE A 191 16.17 9.08 -9.52
N GLY A 192 15.07 9.04 -8.76
CA GLY A 192 14.50 10.21 -8.10
C GLY A 192 15.07 10.52 -6.71
N GLY A 193 15.97 9.68 -6.18
CA GLY A 193 16.63 9.89 -4.90
C GLY A 193 15.66 10.05 -3.71
N LYS A 194 16.18 10.59 -2.59
CA LYS A 194 15.41 10.84 -1.36
C LYS A 194 14.08 11.57 -1.57
N PRO A 195 14.00 12.66 -2.39
CA PRO A 195 12.74 13.35 -2.62
C PRO A 195 11.66 12.43 -3.18
N MET A 196 12.01 11.54 -4.11
CA MET A 196 11.04 10.61 -4.68
C MET A 196 10.58 9.57 -3.66
N PHE A 197 11.46 8.97 -2.86
CA PHE A 197 11.03 8.06 -1.79
C PHE A 197 10.05 8.74 -0.82
N MET A 198 10.33 9.99 -0.43
CA MET A 198 9.44 10.77 0.44
C MET A 198 8.08 11.05 -0.23
N THR A 199 8.09 11.52 -1.48
CA THR A 199 6.88 11.80 -2.27
C THR A 199 6.02 10.55 -2.46
N ARG A 200 6.63 9.41 -2.84
CA ARG A 200 5.92 8.13 -3.01
C ARG A 200 5.35 7.59 -1.70
N LEU A 201 6.10 7.69 -0.60
CA LEU A 201 5.58 7.31 0.71
C LEU A 201 4.39 8.19 1.10
N ALA A 202 4.54 9.52 1.01
CA ALA A 202 3.52 10.46 1.44
C ALA A 202 2.22 10.27 0.65
N MET A 203 2.31 10.08 -0.67
CA MET A 203 1.14 9.80 -1.50
C MET A 203 0.51 8.44 -1.17
N ALA A 204 1.28 7.37 -1.02
CA ALA A 204 0.73 6.07 -0.58
C ALA A 204 0.01 6.20 0.77
N ALA A 205 0.63 6.92 1.71
CA ALA A 205 0.14 7.14 3.06
C ALA A 205 -1.04 8.14 3.17
N THR A 206 -1.36 8.91 2.13
CA THR A 206 -2.43 9.92 2.22
C THR A 206 -3.51 9.78 1.16
N LEU A 207 -3.24 9.16 0.00
CA LEU A 207 -4.28 8.83 -0.97
C LEU A 207 -5.18 7.70 -0.46
N THR A 208 -4.60 6.65 0.14
CA THR A 208 -5.35 5.45 0.57
C THR A 208 -5.30 5.20 2.08
N ALA A 209 -6.36 4.58 2.60
CA ALA A 209 -6.50 4.17 3.98
C ALA A 209 -5.60 2.99 4.33
N ASN A 210 -5.18 2.19 3.34
CA ASN A 210 -4.19 1.13 3.50
C ASN A 210 -2.98 1.41 2.60
N TYR A 211 -1.78 1.26 3.16
CA TYR A 211 -0.53 1.32 2.43
C TYR A 211 0.47 0.38 3.09
N GLY A 212 1.52 0.01 2.36
CA GLY A 212 2.63 -0.75 2.91
C GLY A 212 3.95 -0.38 2.24
N ILE A 213 5.05 -0.83 2.82
CA ILE A 213 6.40 -0.69 2.26
C ILE A 213 7.15 -2.00 2.49
N TYR A 214 8.06 -2.33 1.57
CA TYR A 214 9.04 -3.37 1.82
C TYR A 214 10.27 -2.75 2.50
N GLY A 215 10.36 -2.97 3.82
CA GLY A 215 11.42 -2.49 4.69
C GLY A 215 12.37 -3.61 5.16
N PRO A 216 13.59 -3.27 5.63
CA PRO A 216 14.13 -1.93 5.80
C PRO A 216 14.68 -1.28 4.52
N ALA A 217 14.54 -1.95 3.37
CA ALA A 217 15.04 -1.48 2.09
C ALA A 217 14.51 -0.08 1.71
N PHE A 218 13.23 0.20 1.99
CA PHE A 218 12.62 1.50 1.71
C PHE A 218 13.12 2.60 2.65
N GLU A 219 13.25 2.31 3.94
CA GLU A 219 13.81 3.19 4.97
C GLU A 219 15.21 3.65 4.60
N MET A 220 16.02 2.72 4.08
CA MET A 220 17.39 2.95 3.63
C MET A 220 17.50 3.49 2.19
N MET A 221 16.37 3.66 1.50
CA MET A 221 16.32 4.11 0.11
C MET A 221 17.20 3.25 -0.83
N GLU A 222 17.18 1.93 -0.64
CA GLU A 222 17.81 0.99 -1.57
C GLU A 222 17.18 1.19 -2.97
N HIS A 223 17.99 1.60 -3.95
CA HIS A 223 17.51 2.10 -5.24
C HIS A 223 18.28 1.54 -6.45
N VAL A 224 19.19 0.59 -6.23
CA VAL A 224 20.00 0.00 -7.30
C VAL A 224 19.29 -1.24 -7.86
N ALA A 225 18.96 -1.23 -9.15
CA ALA A 225 18.41 -2.38 -9.85
C ALA A 225 19.50 -3.33 -10.35
N VAL A 226 19.16 -4.62 -10.55
CA VAL A 226 20.09 -5.65 -11.04
C VAL A 226 20.66 -5.34 -12.42
N LYS A 227 19.89 -4.63 -13.26
CA LYS A 227 20.32 -4.10 -14.55
C LYS A 227 19.41 -2.97 -14.99
N HIS A 228 19.88 -2.14 -15.92
CA HIS A 228 19.07 -1.07 -16.52
C HIS A 228 17.76 -1.63 -17.13
N GLY A 229 16.66 -0.93 -16.89
CA GLY A 229 15.31 -1.33 -17.32
C GLY A 229 14.68 -2.47 -16.51
N SER A 230 15.32 -2.94 -15.44
CA SER A 230 14.74 -3.92 -14.51
C SER A 230 14.12 -3.23 -13.30
N GLU A 231 13.02 -3.79 -12.81
CA GLU A 231 12.43 -3.41 -11.52
C GLU A 231 12.88 -4.33 -10.37
N GLU A 232 13.81 -5.26 -10.62
CA GLU A 232 14.35 -6.14 -9.58
C GLU A 232 15.54 -5.47 -8.88
N TYR A 233 15.57 -5.54 -7.55
CA TYR A 233 16.68 -5.07 -6.72
C TYR A 233 17.99 -5.80 -7.07
N LEU A 234 19.10 -5.06 -7.10
CA LEU A 234 20.45 -5.65 -7.10
C LEU A 234 20.67 -6.42 -5.78
N ASP A 235 21.26 -7.60 -5.87
CA ASP A 235 21.55 -8.46 -4.72
C ASP A 235 20.30 -8.69 -3.85
N SER A 236 19.19 -9.03 -4.51
CA SER A 236 17.85 -9.17 -3.93
C SER A 236 17.83 -10.15 -2.75
N GLU A 237 17.20 -9.71 -1.66
CA GLU A 237 17.01 -10.52 -0.44
C GLU A 237 16.24 -11.82 -0.66
N LYS A 238 15.49 -11.91 -1.76
CA LYS A 238 14.82 -13.15 -2.18
C LYS A 238 15.80 -14.32 -2.39
N TYR A 239 17.07 -14.02 -2.69
CA TYR A 239 18.07 -15.02 -3.05
C TYR A 239 19.31 -15.02 -2.14
N GLN A 240 19.39 -14.10 -1.18
CA GLN A 240 20.51 -13.98 -0.25
C GLN A 240 20.09 -13.30 1.05
N LEU A 241 20.80 -13.60 2.13
CA LEU A 241 20.62 -12.86 3.38
C LEU A 241 21.10 -11.41 3.21
N ARG A 242 20.28 -10.46 3.64
CA ARG A 242 20.59 -9.03 3.65
C ARG A 242 20.58 -8.50 5.07
N GLN A 243 21.77 -8.44 5.69
CA GLN A 243 21.92 -7.82 7.00
C GLN A 243 21.95 -6.30 6.85
N ARG A 244 21.07 -5.62 7.58
CA ARG A 244 20.95 -4.17 7.61
C ARG A 244 21.16 -3.71 9.04
N GLY A 245 22.20 -2.91 9.28
CA GLY A 245 22.58 -2.50 10.64
C GLY A 245 21.58 -1.50 11.24
N PHE A 246 21.32 -1.61 12.53
CA PHE A 246 20.49 -0.60 13.24
C PHE A 246 21.09 0.81 13.11
N GLN A 247 22.42 0.93 13.11
CA GLN A 247 23.12 2.22 12.94
C GLN A 247 22.77 2.90 11.60
N ASP A 248 22.61 2.12 10.53
CA ASP A 248 22.23 2.63 9.22
C ASP A 248 20.74 3.08 9.21
N LEU A 249 19.88 2.39 9.97
CA LEU A 249 18.48 2.77 10.16
C LEU A 249 18.29 3.99 11.08
N ASP A 250 19.20 4.17 12.03
CA ASP A 250 19.28 5.32 12.94
C ASP A 250 20.01 6.52 12.31
N GLY A 251 20.62 6.33 11.14
CA GLY A 251 21.40 7.35 10.46
C GLY A 251 20.56 8.53 9.93
N PRO A 252 21.17 9.70 9.71
CA PRO A 252 20.47 10.92 9.26
C PRO A 252 19.84 10.79 7.86
N ASP A 253 20.30 9.82 7.08
CA ASP A 253 19.77 9.56 5.73
C ASP A 253 18.56 8.63 5.73
N SER A 254 18.27 7.94 6.83
CA SER A 254 17.12 7.04 6.97
C SER A 254 15.79 7.78 6.89
N LEU A 255 14.82 7.18 6.21
CA LEU A 255 13.44 7.66 6.17
C LEU A 255 12.60 7.20 7.37
N ARG A 256 13.17 6.47 8.34
CA ARG A 256 12.43 5.94 9.48
C ARG A 256 11.63 7.01 10.23
N GLU A 257 12.24 8.15 10.56
CA GLU A 257 11.56 9.22 11.29
C GLU A 257 10.45 9.88 10.46
N PHE A 258 10.66 10.02 9.16
CA PHE A 258 9.64 10.50 8.23
C PHE A 258 8.46 9.51 8.16
N ILE A 259 8.73 8.20 8.05
CA ILE A 259 7.70 7.15 8.09
C ILE A 259 6.93 7.16 9.41
N ALA A 260 7.63 7.31 10.54
CA ALA A 260 7.01 7.42 11.85
C ALA A 260 6.10 8.66 11.94
N LEU A 261 6.54 9.81 11.43
CA LEU A 261 5.73 11.03 11.36
C LEU A 261 4.49 10.84 10.47
N MET A 262 4.64 10.27 9.29
CA MET A 262 3.52 9.96 8.39
C MET A 262 2.47 9.06 9.05
N ASN A 263 2.92 8.03 9.76
CA ASN A 263 2.02 7.14 10.51
C ASN A 263 1.35 7.82 11.69
N ARG A 264 2.05 8.71 12.41
CA ARG A 264 1.43 9.55 13.44
C ARG A 264 0.36 10.46 12.84
N ILE A 265 0.63 11.10 11.71
CA ILE A 265 -0.33 11.95 11.00
C ILE A 265 -1.59 11.14 10.65
N ARG A 266 -1.44 9.95 10.05
CA ARG A 266 -2.57 9.07 9.71
C ARG A 266 -3.39 8.65 10.94
N LYS A 267 -2.73 8.31 12.04
CA LYS A 267 -3.39 7.87 13.29
C LYS A 267 -4.24 8.98 13.93
N HIS A 268 -3.77 10.22 13.88
CA HIS A 268 -4.45 11.37 14.51
C HIS A 268 -5.48 12.07 13.62
N ASN A 269 -5.57 11.71 12.34
CA ASN A 269 -6.46 12.38 11.37
C ASN A 269 -7.41 11.36 10.73
N PRO A 270 -8.64 11.22 11.24
CA PRO A 270 -9.64 10.27 10.73
C PRO A 270 -9.93 10.37 9.23
N ALA A 271 -9.74 11.55 8.61
CA ALA A 271 -9.86 11.72 7.17
C ALA A 271 -8.95 10.79 6.35
N LEU A 272 -7.80 10.39 6.90
CA LEU A 272 -6.84 9.50 6.25
C LEU A 272 -7.15 8.01 6.46
N GLN A 273 -8.20 7.67 7.22
CA GLN A 273 -8.58 6.31 7.57
C GLN A 273 -9.73 5.75 6.71
N SER A 274 -10.18 6.50 5.71
CA SER A 274 -11.19 6.09 4.73
C SER A 274 -10.81 6.57 3.33
N ASP A 275 -11.22 5.87 2.28
CA ASP A 275 -10.96 6.24 0.87
C ASP A 275 -12.07 7.08 0.24
N TRP A 276 -13.24 7.12 0.88
CA TRP A 276 -14.51 7.52 0.26
C TRP A 276 -14.61 9.01 -0.05
N ASN A 277 -13.94 9.85 0.73
CA ASN A 277 -14.03 11.31 0.62
C ASN A 277 -12.78 11.93 0.00
N LEU A 278 -12.10 11.20 -0.89
CA LEU A 278 -11.01 11.77 -1.68
C LEU A 278 -11.56 12.77 -2.71
N ARG A 279 -10.97 13.96 -2.77
CA ARG A 279 -11.26 15.00 -3.78
C ARG A 279 -9.97 15.53 -4.37
N LEU A 280 -9.89 15.58 -5.69
CA LEU A 280 -8.78 16.23 -6.37
C LEU A 280 -9.06 17.72 -6.54
N HIS A 281 -8.03 18.53 -6.40
CA HIS A 281 -8.09 19.98 -6.61
C HIS A 281 -7.14 20.40 -7.73
N HIS A 282 -7.49 21.50 -8.40
CA HIS A 282 -6.64 22.05 -9.44
C HIS A 282 -5.42 22.75 -8.83
N VAL A 283 -4.29 22.67 -9.52
CA VAL A 283 -3.12 23.55 -9.37
C VAL A 283 -2.62 23.83 -10.77
N ASP A 284 -2.30 25.08 -11.09
CA ASP A 284 -1.80 25.52 -12.41
C ASP A 284 -0.32 25.14 -12.66
N ASN A 285 0.08 23.94 -12.20
CA ASN A 285 1.38 23.32 -12.43
C ASN A 285 1.19 21.80 -12.56
N ASP A 286 1.66 21.21 -13.66
CA ASP A 286 1.53 19.77 -13.94
C ASP A 286 2.44 18.88 -13.08
N GLN A 287 3.44 19.46 -12.43
CA GLN A 287 4.32 18.77 -11.49
C GLN A 287 3.80 18.83 -10.05
N ILE A 288 2.67 19.50 -9.79
CA ILE A 288 2.04 19.54 -8.47
C ILE A 288 0.67 18.87 -8.54
N ILE A 289 0.50 17.80 -7.75
CA ILE A 289 -0.80 17.20 -7.49
C ILE A 289 -1.35 17.72 -6.16
N CYS A 290 -2.65 18.01 -6.12
CA CYS A 290 -3.35 18.53 -4.94
C CYS A 290 -4.64 17.76 -4.73
N TYR A 291 -4.88 17.29 -3.50
CA TYR A 291 -6.07 16.54 -3.15
C TYR A 291 -6.40 16.70 -1.68
N SER A 292 -7.66 16.50 -1.32
CA SER A 292 -8.10 16.46 0.06
C SER A 292 -8.83 15.18 0.39
N LYS A 293 -8.86 14.88 1.68
CA LYS A 293 -9.72 13.87 2.29
C LYS A 293 -10.42 14.47 3.49
N SER A 294 -11.67 14.12 3.68
CA SER A 294 -12.46 14.53 4.86
C SER A 294 -12.98 13.33 5.64
N ALA A 295 -13.08 13.48 6.95
CA ALA A 295 -13.89 12.58 7.77
C ALA A 295 -15.37 12.68 7.34
N VAL A 296 -16.15 11.63 7.62
CA VAL A 296 -17.58 11.55 7.21
C VAL A 296 -18.40 12.72 7.76
N ASP A 297 -18.05 13.20 8.95
CA ASP A 297 -18.69 14.34 9.62
C ASP A 297 -18.02 15.70 9.30
N HIS A 298 -17.05 15.73 8.39
CA HIS A 298 -16.23 16.90 8.04
C HIS A 298 -15.47 17.55 9.21
N SER A 299 -15.34 16.88 10.37
CA SER A 299 -14.62 17.41 11.54
C SER A 299 -13.10 17.45 11.37
N ASN A 300 -12.58 16.66 10.43
CA ASN A 300 -11.18 16.55 10.10
C ASN A 300 -11.04 16.58 8.58
N ILE A 301 -10.31 17.56 8.06
CA ILE A 301 -10.08 17.73 6.62
C ILE A 301 -8.58 17.90 6.42
N ILE A 302 -8.02 17.05 5.55
CA ILE A 302 -6.61 17.04 5.21
C ILE A 302 -6.48 17.41 3.75
N LEU A 303 -5.71 18.46 3.46
CA LEU A 303 -5.36 18.91 2.13
C LEU A 303 -3.87 18.61 1.91
N VAL A 304 -3.55 17.89 0.84
CA VAL A 304 -2.19 17.45 0.53
C VAL A 304 -1.77 18.05 -0.81
N LEU A 305 -0.56 18.62 -0.85
CA LEU A 305 0.10 19.04 -2.07
C LEU A 305 1.43 18.32 -2.19
N VAL A 306 1.75 17.83 -3.37
CA VAL A 306 2.95 17.04 -3.61
C VAL A 306 3.65 17.51 -4.87
N ASN A 307 4.95 17.79 -4.76
CA ASN A 307 5.84 17.96 -5.89
C ASN A 307 6.25 16.59 -6.44
N LEU A 308 5.91 16.34 -7.71
CA LEU A 308 6.23 15.13 -8.45
C LEU A 308 7.61 15.19 -9.13
N ASP A 309 8.22 16.38 -9.19
CA ASP A 309 9.57 16.59 -9.70
C ASP A 309 10.59 16.44 -8.57
N PRO A 310 11.44 15.40 -8.57
CA PRO A 310 12.41 15.19 -7.51
C PRO A 310 13.62 16.14 -7.59
N ASN A 311 13.78 16.90 -8.68
CA ASN A 311 14.98 17.67 -8.94
C ASN A 311 14.78 19.16 -8.68
N TYR A 312 13.64 19.71 -9.10
CA TYR A 312 13.40 21.15 -9.11
C TYR A 312 12.28 21.58 -8.17
N THR A 313 12.45 22.76 -7.57
CA THR A 313 11.36 23.43 -6.86
C THR A 313 10.23 23.73 -7.83
N GLN A 314 9.02 23.36 -7.44
CA GLN A 314 7.81 23.62 -8.20
C GLN A 314 6.91 24.57 -7.41
N ALA A 315 6.28 25.52 -8.11
CA ALA A 315 5.34 26.46 -7.52
C ALA A 315 4.09 26.62 -8.40
N GLY A 316 3.00 27.09 -7.80
CA GLY A 316 1.75 27.34 -8.51
C GLY A 316 0.68 27.96 -7.62
N TRP A 317 -0.47 28.21 -8.21
CA TRP A 317 -1.69 28.66 -7.57
C TRP A 317 -2.72 27.54 -7.54
N THR A 318 -3.24 27.30 -6.36
CA THR A 318 -4.33 26.35 -6.15
C THR A 318 -5.63 26.84 -6.82
N GLY A 319 -6.50 25.90 -7.16
CA GLY A 319 -7.91 26.11 -7.50
C GLY A 319 -8.73 25.16 -6.65
N LEU A 320 -8.87 25.51 -5.36
CA LEU A 320 -9.52 24.66 -4.36
C LEU A 320 -11.03 24.63 -4.56
N ASN A 321 -11.62 23.46 -4.34
CA ASN A 321 -13.07 23.34 -4.19
C ASN A 321 -13.39 23.56 -2.70
N LEU A 322 -13.78 24.79 -2.35
CA LEU A 322 -13.97 25.18 -0.95
C LEU A 322 -15.18 24.52 -0.30
N GLU A 323 -16.20 24.14 -1.09
CA GLU A 323 -17.36 23.41 -0.59
C GLU A 323 -16.95 22.04 -0.04
N GLU A 324 -16.11 21.31 -0.77
CA GLU A 324 -15.56 20.02 -0.33
C GLU A 324 -14.63 20.17 0.88
N LEU A 325 -14.00 21.35 1.04
CA LEU A 325 -13.19 21.68 2.21
C LEU A 325 -14.01 22.22 3.39
N GLY A 326 -15.32 22.38 3.27
CA GLY A 326 -16.17 22.93 4.32
C GLY A 326 -15.82 24.37 4.69
N VAL A 327 -15.29 25.15 3.75
CA VAL A 327 -14.84 26.53 3.94
C VAL A 327 -15.78 27.51 3.25
N ASP A 328 -16.14 28.59 3.95
CA ASP A 328 -16.88 29.71 3.36
C ASP A 328 -15.96 30.47 2.36
N PRO A 329 -16.36 30.61 1.08
CA PRO A 329 -15.56 31.29 0.07
C PRO A 329 -15.29 32.76 0.35
N PHE A 330 -16.03 33.39 1.25
CA PHE A 330 -15.90 34.81 1.60
C PHE A 330 -15.13 35.06 2.90
N GLN A 331 -14.66 34.00 3.58
CA GLN A 331 -13.91 34.12 4.83
C GLN A 331 -12.48 33.59 4.69
N PRO A 332 -11.51 34.19 5.39
CA PRO A 332 -10.20 33.57 5.57
C PRO A 332 -10.33 32.25 6.34
N PHE A 333 -9.46 31.30 6.02
CA PHE A 333 -9.33 30.05 6.75
C PHE A 333 -7.87 29.74 7.02
N GLN A 334 -7.61 28.89 8.01
CA GLN A 334 -6.26 28.53 8.39
C GLN A 334 -5.92 27.13 7.89
N VAL A 335 -4.68 26.95 7.46
CA VAL A 335 -4.09 25.64 7.18
C VAL A 335 -2.87 25.43 8.08
N HIS A 336 -2.79 24.26 8.71
CA HIS A 336 -1.68 23.86 9.58
C HIS A 336 -0.91 22.72 8.92
N ASP A 337 0.35 22.95 8.54
CA ASP A 337 1.22 21.95 7.95
C ASP A 337 1.68 20.95 9.01
N LEU A 338 1.16 19.73 8.95
CA LEU A 338 1.44 18.67 9.91
C LEU A 338 2.87 18.12 9.80
N LEU A 339 3.60 18.45 8.73
CA LEU A 339 5.00 18.06 8.57
C LEU A 339 5.96 19.05 9.21
N THR A 340 5.67 20.35 9.13
CA THR A 340 6.57 21.42 9.56
C THR A 340 6.10 22.17 10.81
N GLY A 341 4.82 22.05 11.18
CA GLY A 341 4.17 22.84 12.22
C GLY A 341 3.81 24.27 11.80
N ALA A 342 4.07 24.64 10.55
CA ALA A 342 3.77 25.99 10.06
C ALA A 342 2.27 26.21 9.89
N HIS A 343 1.81 27.43 10.16
CA HIS A 343 0.43 27.84 9.96
C HIS A 343 0.36 28.95 8.90
N TYR A 344 -0.64 28.87 8.02
CA TYR A 344 -0.89 29.86 6.99
C TYR A 344 -2.36 30.29 7.01
N ILE A 345 -2.62 31.56 6.67
CA ILE A 345 -3.98 32.07 6.46
C ILE A 345 -4.20 32.17 4.96
N TRP A 346 -5.19 31.43 4.48
CA TRP A 346 -5.57 31.35 3.07
C TRP A 346 -6.91 32.03 2.86
N ASN A 347 -7.13 32.52 1.64
CA ASN A 347 -8.33 33.27 1.27
C ASN A 347 -8.85 32.78 -0.07
N GLY A 348 -10.10 32.33 -0.07
CA GLY A 348 -10.72 31.83 -1.30
C GLY A 348 -9.96 30.63 -1.91
N PRO A 349 -10.24 30.32 -3.19
CA PRO A 349 -9.76 29.10 -3.82
C PRO A 349 -8.33 29.20 -4.39
N ARG A 350 -7.76 30.42 -4.53
CA ARG A 350 -6.42 30.64 -5.12
C ARG A 350 -5.39 31.04 -4.07
N ASN A 351 -4.50 30.11 -3.76
CA ASN A 351 -3.41 30.30 -2.81
C ASN A 351 -2.09 29.84 -3.45
N TYR A 352 -1.04 30.65 -3.30
CA TYR A 352 0.31 30.34 -3.77
C TYR A 352 0.92 29.21 -2.94
N VAL A 353 1.57 28.27 -3.62
CA VAL A 353 2.30 27.16 -3.00
C VAL A 353 3.64 26.98 -3.71
N GLU A 354 4.66 26.59 -2.96
CA GLU A 354 6.00 26.32 -3.46
C GLU A 354 6.60 25.14 -2.67
N LEU A 355 7.04 24.10 -3.38
CA LEU A 355 7.56 22.88 -2.78
C LEU A 355 8.97 22.60 -3.30
N ASN A 356 9.96 22.69 -2.40
CA ASN A 356 11.35 22.39 -2.72
C ASN A 356 11.64 20.91 -2.41
N PRO A 357 11.99 20.08 -3.41
CA PRO A 357 12.15 18.64 -3.20
C PRO A 357 13.31 18.28 -2.27
N HIS A 358 14.33 19.13 -2.17
CA HIS A 358 15.49 18.92 -1.30
C HIS A 358 15.28 19.41 0.14
N ARG A 359 14.13 20.04 0.43
CA ARG A 359 13.73 20.43 1.80
C ARG A 359 12.52 19.64 2.28
N MET A 360 11.41 19.79 1.56
CA MET A 360 10.16 19.09 1.84
C MET A 360 9.33 19.06 0.55
N PRO A 361 9.22 17.91 -0.14
CA PRO A 361 8.49 17.80 -1.40
C PRO A 361 6.96 17.76 -1.24
N VAL A 362 6.45 17.82 0.00
CA VAL A 362 5.04 17.60 0.33
C VAL A 362 4.58 18.61 1.38
N HIS A 363 3.36 19.14 1.23
CA HIS A 363 2.62 19.76 2.33
C HIS A 363 1.44 18.85 2.72
N ILE A 364 1.24 18.65 4.01
CA ILE A 364 0.05 17.96 4.54
C ILE A 364 -0.65 18.92 5.50
N PHE A 365 -1.62 19.64 4.97
CA PHE A 365 -2.36 20.62 5.73
C PHE A 365 -3.57 20.01 6.41
N ARG A 366 -3.72 20.27 7.71
CA ARG A 366 -5.04 20.23 8.35
C ARG A 366 -5.74 21.56 8.10
N VAL A 367 -6.93 21.49 7.49
CA VAL A 367 -7.80 22.66 7.27
C VAL A 367 -8.58 22.93 8.56
N LEU A 368 -8.60 24.19 8.98
CA LEU A 368 -9.29 24.66 10.19
C LEU A 368 -10.34 25.69 9.76
N SER A 369 -11.62 25.37 9.99
CA SER A 369 -12.75 26.25 9.71
C SER A 369 -12.84 27.33 10.80
N GLY A 370 -12.28 28.50 10.50
CA GLY A 370 -12.22 29.65 11.41
C GLY A 370 -10.78 30.04 11.76
N LEU A 371 -10.54 31.34 11.93
CA LEU A 371 -9.28 31.85 12.46
C LEU A 371 -9.22 31.49 13.94
N HIS A 372 -8.53 30.40 14.29
CA HIS A 372 -8.20 30.16 15.69
C HIS A 372 -7.30 31.30 16.19
N THR A 373 -7.76 31.99 17.22
CA THR A 373 -6.98 33.06 17.86
C THR A 373 -6.07 32.46 18.93
N GLU A 374 -5.10 33.21 19.46
CA GLU A 374 -4.21 32.75 20.54
C GLU A 374 -4.95 32.15 21.76
N ARG A 375 -6.26 32.43 21.90
CA ARG A 375 -7.15 31.93 22.96
C ARG A 375 -7.56 30.46 22.79
N ASP A 376 -7.36 29.87 21.62
CA ASP A 376 -7.79 28.50 21.30
C ASP A 376 -6.65 27.46 21.46
N PHE A 377 -5.44 27.89 21.83
CA PHE A 377 -4.31 27.00 22.08
C PHE A 377 -4.28 26.53 23.55
N PRO A 378 -3.96 25.24 23.84
CA PRO A 378 -3.93 24.70 25.21
C PRO A 378 -2.87 25.31 26.13
N THR A 379 -1.99 26.18 25.63
CA THR A 379 -0.90 26.82 26.37
C THR A 379 -1.35 27.86 27.41
N PHE A 380 -2.67 28.06 27.58
CA PHE A 380 -3.25 28.96 28.59
C PHE A 380 -4.29 28.33 29.52
N GLN A 381 -4.35 27.00 29.62
CA GLN A 381 -4.97 26.37 30.80
C GLN A 381 -3.86 26.19 31.85
N GLY A 382 -3.96 27.03 32.89
CA GLY A 382 -2.93 27.29 33.89
C GLY A 382 -2.48 26.11 34.73
#